data_AF-A0A501WVU4-F1
#
_entry.id   AF-A0A501WVU4-F1
#
_cell.length_a   1.000
_cell.length_b   1.000
_cell.length_c   1.000
_cell.angle_alpha   90.00
_cell.angle_beta   90.00
_cell.angle_gamma   90.00
#
_symmetry.space_group_name_H-M   'P 1'
#
loop_
_entity.id
_entity.type
_entity.pdbx_description
1 polymer ?
#
loop_
_entity_poly.entity_id
_entity_poly.type
_entity_poly.pdbx_seq_one_letter_code
_entity_poly.pdbx_strand_id
1 'polypeptide(L)' 'LRLDKSTLAPSNAALVRRVVELCEKYERPVAGYAQAREILGLRAA' A
#
# COMPACT_ATOMS: atom_id res chain seq x y z
N LEU A 1 -6.21 13.80 -2.57
CA LEU A 1 -5.95 12.93 -3.74
C LEU A 1 -7.30 12.45 -4.30
N ARG A 2 -7.47 12.40 -5.61
CA ARG A 2 -8.73 11.98 -6.25
C ARG A 2 -8.58 10.58 -6.88
N LEU A 3 -9.64 9.79 -6.85
CA LEU A 3 -9.69 8.47 -7.51
C LEU A 3 -9.87 8.61 -9.03
N ASP A 4 -10.48 9.70 -9.47
CA ASP A 4 -10.68 10.08 -10.87
C ASP A 4 -10.79 11.61 -10.99
N LYS A 5 -11.26 12.12 -12.14
CA LYS A 5 -11.36 13.57 -12.40
C LYS A 5 -12.24 14.32 -11.37
N SER A 6 -13.25 13.68 -10.80
CA SER A 6 -14.25 14.29 -9.92
C SER A 6 -14.27 13.73 -8.50
N THR A 7 -13.91 12.46 -8.30
CA THR A 7 -14.15 11.76 -7.04
C THR A 7 -12.98 11.89 -6.08
N LEU A 8 -13.18 12.53 -4.92
CA LEU A 8 -12.20 12.53 -3.83
C LEU A 8 -12.11 11.12 -3.21
N ALA A 9 -10.90 10.72 -2.81
CA ALA A 9 -10.74 9.47 -2.08
C ALA A 9 -11.42 9.59 -0.71
N PRO A 10 -12.21 8.58 -0.29
CA PRO A 10 -12.96 8.64 0.95
C PRO A 10 -12.06 8.50 2.20
N SER A 11 -10.86 7.92 2.04
CA SER A 11 -9.86 7.81 3.09
C SER A 11 -8.49 7.44 2.52
N ASN A 12 -7.44 7.57 3.34
CA ASN A 12 -6.11 7.03 3.00
C ASN A 12 -6.15 5.50 2.86
N ALA A 13 -6.98 4.80 3.65
CA ALA A 13 -7.12 3.34 3.54
C ALA A 13 -7.69 2.92 2.18
N ALA A 14 -8.61 3.70 1.60
CA ALA A 14 -9.15 3.44 0.26
C ALA A 14 -8.06 3.56 -0.82
N LEU A 15 -7.09 4.46 -0.64
CA LEU A 15 -5.95 4.59 -1.55
C LEU A 15 -5.01 3.38 -1.42
N VAL A 16 -4.67 3.01 -0.19
CA VAL A 16 -3.80 1.86 0.08
C VAL A 16 -4.41 0.58 -0.50
N ARG A 17 -5.71 0.33 -0.29
CA ARG A 17 -6.40 -0.85 -0.81
C ARG A 17 -6.26 -1.01 -2.32
N ARG A 18 -6.42 0.07 -3.08
CA ARG A 18 -6.29 0.03 -4.55
C ARG A 18 -4.87 -0.36 -5.01
N VAL A 19 -3.85 0.01 -4.24
CA VAL A 19 -2.46 -0.40 -4.51
C VAL A 19 -2.24 -1.86 -4.11
N VAL A 20 -2.84 -2.33 -3.00
CA VAL A 20 -2.79 -3.74 -2.58
C VAL A 20 -3.40 -4.65 -3.67
N GLU A 21 -4.56 -4.29 -4.21
CA GLU A 21 -5.21 -5.02 -5.32
C GLU A 21 -4.31 -5.08 -6.58
N LEU A 22 -3.51 -4.04 -6.84
CA LEU A 22 -2.54 -4.03 -7.93
C LEU A 22 -1.37 -4.99 -7.66
N CYS A 23 -0.85 -5.00 -6.43
CA CYS A 23 0.17 -5.93 -5.97
C CYS A 23 -0.26 -7.39 -6.15
N GLU A 24 -1.50 -7.71 -5.76
CA GLU A 24 -2.10 -9.04 -5.96
C GLU A 24 -2.16 -9.43 -7.44
N LYS A 25 -2.64 -8.52 -8.31
CA LYS A 25 -2.73 -8.76 -9.76
C LYS A 25 -1.39 -9.12 -10.41
N TYR A 26 -0.28 -8.59 -9.89
CA TYR A 26 1.06 -8.84 -10.41
C TYR A 26 1.85 -9.87 -9.59
N GLU A 27 1.19 -10.59 -8.68
CA GLU A 27 1.82 -11.62 -7.83
C GLU A 27 3.01 -11.07 -7.02
N ARG A 28 2.94 -9.79 -6.63
CA ARG A 28 3.94 -9.09 -5.83
C ARG A 28 3.35 -8.83 -4.44
N PRO A 29 3.54 -9.74 -3.46
CA PRO A 29 2.89 -9.62 -2.17
C PRO A 29 3.29 -8.32 -1.46
N VAL A 30 2.32 -7.71 -0.76
CA VAL A 30 2.55 -6.51 0.02
C VAL A 30 3.33 -6.87 1.28
N ALA A 31 4.44 -6.16 1.52
CA ALA A 31 5.29 -6.42 2.67
C ALA A 31 4.57 -6.06 3.98
N GLY A 32 4.62 -6.97 4.96
CA GLY A 32 4.27 -6.66 6.34
C GLY A 32 5.24 -5.64 6.96
N TYR A 33 4.87 -5.01 8.07
CA TYR A 33 5.71 -3.97 8.69
C TYR A 33 7.10 -4.49 9.12
N ALA A 34 7.19 -5.74 9.59
CA ALA A 34 8.45 -6.36 9.98
C ALA A 34 9.37 -6.58 8.76
N GLN A 35 8.81 -7.11 7.67
CA GLN A 35 9.53 -7.29 6.40
C GLN A 35 9.99 -5.96 5.80
N ALA A 36 9.15 -4.93 5.85
CA ALA A 36 9.52 -3.59 5.38
C ALA A 36 10.68 -3.01 6.19
N ARG A 37 10.69 -3.22 7.52
CA ARG A 37 11.81 -2.79 8.38
C ARG A 37 13.11 -3.50 8.03
N GLU A 38 13.06 -4.80 7.79
CA GLU A 38 14.21 -5.59 7.35
C GLU A 38 14.78 -5.09 6.02
N ILE A 39 13.92 -4.91 5.00
CA ILE A 39 14.32 -4.40 3.67
C ILE A 39 15.00 -3.03 3.77
N LEU A 40 14.50 -2.18 4.67
CA LEU A 40 14.99 -0.81 4.84
C LEU A 40 16.14 -0.69 5.87
N GLY A 41 16.60 -1.80 6.47
CA GLY A 41 17.66 -1.79 7.48
C GLY A 41 17.27 -1.06 8.78
N LEU A 42 15.99 -1.05 9.13
CA LEU A 42 15.48 -0.40 10.34
C LEU A 42 15.64 -1.31 11.57
N ARG A 43 15.83 -0.69 12.74
CA ARG A 43 15.83 -1.42 14.02
C ARG A 43 14.51 -2.16 14.23
N ALA A 44 14.59 -3.35 14.84
CA ALA A 44 13.43 -4.11 15.30
C ALA A 44 12.58 -3.26 16.25
N ALA A 45 11.27 -3.46 16.19
CA ALA A 45 10.29 -2.74 17.02
C ALA A 45 10.27 -3.29 18.45
#